data_AF-A0A2E3HXS0-F1
#
_entry.id   AF-A0A2E3HXS0-F1
#
_cell.length_a   1.000
_cell.length_b   1.000
_cell.length_c   1.000
_cell.angle_alpha   90.00
_cell.angle_beta   90.00
_cell.angle_gamma   90.00
#
_symmetry.space_group_name_H-M   'P 1'
#
loop_
_entity.id
_entity.type
_entity.pdbx_description
1 polymer ?
#
loop_
_entity_poly.entity_id
_entity_poly.type
_entity_poly.pdbx_seq_one_letter_code
_entity_poly.pdbx_strand_id
1 'polypeptide(L)'
;MPYFIPLNLVHAAVPFKNKRKQRALWSLSMTRSDTSRFINPNMANPWSDPEQQFFQTFWEKTTPRVRSLFGWPKEGHPYYTETTLKNISMRFPNMDLSPYQVRIDT
;
A
#
# COMPACT_ATOMS: atom_id res chain seq x y z
N MET A 1 -11.58 4.37 -20.88
CA MET A 1 -10.20 4.88 -20.99
C MET A 1 -9.86 5.55 -19.65
N PRO A 2 -8.89 5.04 -18.87
CA PRO A 2 -8.43 5.72 -17.66
C PRO A 2 -7.73 7.03 -18.05
N TYR A 3 -8.06 8.12 -17.36
CA TYR A 3 -7.37 9.41 -17.52
C TYR A 3 -6.17 9.43 -16.56
N PHE A 4 -4.97 9.65 -17.09
CA PHE A 4 -3.77 9.87 -16.29
C PHE A 4 -3.49 11.36 -16.17
N ILE A 5 -3.34 11.86 -14.94
CA ILE A 5 -3.06 13.26 -14.65
C ILE A 5 -1.65 13.32 -14.04
N PRO A 6 -0.65 13.90 -14.72
CA PRO A 6 0.67 14.08 -14.14
C PRO A 6 0.65 15.17 -13.06
N LEU A 7 1.61 15.11 -12.13
CA LEU A 7 1.67 15.99 -10.96
C LEU A 7 1.65 17.49 -11.29
N ASN A 8 2.23 17.87 -12.43
CA ASN A 8 2.37 19.26 -12.87
C ASN A 8 1.19 19.78 -13.70
N LEU A 9 0.16 18.96 -13.94
CA LEU A 9 -1.02 19.42 -14.65
C LEU A 9 -1.92 20.22 -13.70
N VAL A 10 -2.07 21.52 -13.99
CA VAL A 10 -3.05 22.36 -13.30
C VAL A 10 -4.45 21.88 -13.70
N HIS A 11 -5.22 21.42 -12.72
CA HIS A 11 -6.58 20.94 -12.93
C HIS A 11 -7.46 21.30 -11.72
N ALA A 12 -8.76 21.38 -11.94
CA ALA A 12 -9.74 21.65 -10.90
C ALA A 12 -11.03 20.86 -11.15
N ALA A 13 -11.74 20.53 -10.09
CA ALA A 13 -13.09 19.99 -10.20
C ALA A 13 -14.03 21.05 -10.81
N VAL A 14 -14.82 20.65 -11.80
CA VAL A 14 -15.84 21.52 -12.40
C VAL A 14 -17.14 21.39 -11.59
N PRO A 15 -17.87 22.49 -11.30
CA PRO A 15 -19.16 22.42 -10.62
C PRO A 15 -20.15 21.51 -11.36
N PHE A 16 -20.84 20.64 -10.62
CA PHE A 16 -21.87 19.79 -11.20
C PHE A 16 -23.10 20.62 -11.59
N LYS A 17 -23.55 20.50 -12.84
CA LYS A 17 -24.83 21.07 -13.31
C LYS A 17 -26.03 20.45 -12.58
N ASN A 18 -25.95 19.18 -12.17
CA ASN A 18 -26.98 18.51 -11.38
C ASN A 18 -26.33 17.63 -10.30
N LYS A 19 -26.47 18.02 -9.03
CA LYS A 19 -25.88 17.32 -7.88
C LYS A 19 -26.47 15.92 -7.62
N ARG A 20 -27.63 15.58 -8.20
CA ARG A 20 -28.34 14.30 -8.02
C ARG A 20 -28.04 13.29 -9.14
N LYS A 21 -27.36 13.71 -10.22
CA LYS A 21 -26.90 12.84 -11.30
C LYS A 21 -25.37 12.78 -11.27
N GLN A 22 -24.81 12.17 -10.24
CA GLN A 22 -23.36 12.07 -10.07
C GLN A 22 -22.77 10.97 -10.96
N ARG A 23 -21.60 11.24 -11.53
CA ARG A 23 -20.65 10.21 -11.97
C ARG A 23 -19.79 9.89 -10.75
N ALA A 24 -19.73 8.63 -10.33
CA ALA A 24 -18.77 8.24 -9.31
C ALA A 24 -17.35 8.50 -9.83
N LEU A 25 -16.55 9.24 -9.06
CA LEU A 25 -15.12 9.42 -9.32
C LEU A 25 -14.35 8.65 -8.25
N TRP A 26 -13.51 7.72 -8.69
CA TRP A 26 -12.52 7.07 -7.85
C TRP A 26 -11.14 7.50 -8.34
N SER A 27 -10.32 8.05 -7.45
CA SER A 27 -8.97 8.54 -7.77
C SER A 27 -7.94 7.76 -6.96
N LEU A 28 -6.91 7.25 -7.65
CA LEU A 28 -5.72 6.67 -7.03
C LEU A 28 -4.54 7.59 -7.33
N SER A 29 -3.89 8.09 -6.27
CA SER A 29 -2.69 8.92 -6.39
C SER A 29 -1.46 8.11 -5.99
N MET A 30 -0.40 8.18 -6.79
CA MET A 30 0.89 7.54 -6.51
C MET A 30 1.95 8.62 -6.36
N THR A 31 2.77 8.54 -5.32
CA THR A 31 3.83 9.51 -5.05
C THR A 31 5.13 8.79 -4.72
N ARG A 32 6.27 9.47 -4.82
CA ARG A 32 7.51 8.95 -4.25
C ARG A 32 7.39 8.88 -2.71
N SER A 33 8.02 7.87 -2.12
CA SER A 33 7.99 7.64 -0.67
C SER A 33 8.78 8.69 0.11
N ASP A 34 9.84 9.25 -0.47
CA ASP A 34 10.77 10.19 0.16
C ASP A 34 10.26 11.64 0.21
N THR A 35 9.23 11.98 -0.56
CA THR A 35 8.74 13.37 -0.69
C THR A 35 7.28 13.56 -0.24
N SER A 36 6.60 12.51 0.21
CA SER A 36 5.14 12.57 0.44
C SER A 36 4.76 12.88 1.88
N ARG A 37 4.29 14.10 2.11
CA ARG A 37 3.68 14.53 3.40
C ARG A 37 2.37 13.81 3.74
N PHE A 38 1.73 13.16 2.77
CA PHE A 38 0.45 12.50 2.96
C PHE A 38 0.63 11.05 3.43
N ILE A 39 1.75 10.40 3.11
CA ILE A 39 2.00 8.99 3.47
C ILE A 39 2.74 8.87 4.83
N ASN A 40 3.27 9.98 5.36
CA ASN A 40 4.07 9.98 6.59
C ASN A 40 3.82 11.27 7.42
N PRO A 41 3.36 11.24 8.69
CA PRO A 41 2.93 10.09 9.52
C PRO A 41 1.41 10.02 9.75
N ASN A 42 0.59 10.87 9.13
CA ASN A 42 -0.79 11.14 9.57
C ASN A 42 -1.92 10.60 8.67
N MET A 43 -1.66 9.65 7.78
CA MET A 43 -2.77 8.95 7.08
C MET A 43 -3.14 7.68 7.83
N ALA A 44 -4.46 7.43 7.90
CA ALA A 44 -5.15 6.28 8.50
C ALA A 44 -4.22 5.08 8.65
N ASN A 45 -3.73 4.89 9.88
CA ASN A 45 -2.82 3.81 10.19
C ASN A 45 -3.60 2.50 10.07
N PRO A 46 -3.39 1.67 9.03
CA PRO A 46 -4.14 0.42 8.86
C PRO A 46 -3.79 -0.60 9.96
N TRP A 47 -2.90 -0.23 10.89
CA TRP A 47 -2.42 -1.05 11.99
C TRP A 47 -3.09 -0.76 13.34
N SER A 48 -3.94 0.27 13.49
CA SER A 48 -4.46 0.67 14.83
C SER A 48 -5.98 0.81 14.97
N ASP A 49 -6.78 0.43 13.97
CA ASP A 49 -8.24 0.63 13.96
C ASP A 49 -9.03 -0.66 13.70
N PRO A 50 -10.35 -0.73 13.99
CA PRO A 50 -11.21 -1.91 13.75
C PRO A 50 -11.22 -2.41 12.30
N GLU A 51 -10.72 -1.60 11.35
CA GLU A 51 -10.53 -1.96 9.95
C GLU A 51 -9.38 -2.96 9.73
N GLN A 52 -8.49 -3.18 10.72
CA GLN A 52 -7.31 -4.06 10.61
C GLN A 52 -7.67 -5.47 10.11
N GLN A 53 -8.83 -6.00 10.51
CA GLN A 53 -9.31 -7.32 10.08
C GLN A 53 -9.50 -7.42 8.56
N PHE A 54 -9.94 -6.34 7.90
CA PHE A 54 -10.14 -6.34 6.45
C PHE A 54 -8.82 -6.27 5.68
N PHE A 55 -7.79 -5.67 6.30
CA PHE A 55 -6.45 -5.61 5.71
C PHE A 55 -5.68 -6.92 5.83
N GLN A 56 -5.96 -7.76 6.83
CA GLN A 56 -5.22 -9.01 7.04
C GLN A 56 -5.30 -9.93 5.82
N THR A 57 -6.51 -10.18 5.31
CA THR A 57 -6.73 -11.01 4.11
C THR A 57 -6.08 -10.40 2.87
N PHE A 58 -6.09 -9.06 2.75
CA PHE A 58 -5.42 -8.37 1.65
C PHE A 58 -3.91 -8.61 1.68
N TRP A 59 -3.28 -8.49 2.84
CA TRP A 59 -1.85 -8.73 2.97
C TRP A 59 -1.49 -10.19 2.69
N GLU A 60 -2.24 -11.15 3.22
CA GLU A 60 -1.99 -12.58 3.00
C GLU A 60 -2.01 -12.97 1.51
N LYS A 61 -2.93 -12.38 0.72
CA LYS A 61 -3.13 -12.75 -0.69
C LYS A 61 -2.30 -11.96 -1.71
N THR A 62 -1.61 -10.90 -1.29
CA THR A 62 -0.82 -10.04 -2.21
C THR A 62 0.58 -10.60 -2.47
N THR A 63 1.27 -10.10 -3.52
CA THR A 63 2.66 -10.50 -3.81
C THR A 63 3.66 -9.55 -3.14
N PRO A 64 4.93 -9.95 -2.95
CA PRO A 64 5.97 -9.04 -2.44
C PRO A 64 6.09 -7.74 -3.23
N ARG A 65 5.98 -7.81 -4.56
CA ARG A 65 5.92 -6.62 -5.41
C ARG A 65 4.81 -5.65 -5.02
N VAL A 66 3.59 -6.16 -4.81
CA VAL A 66 2.45 -5.31 -4.39
C VAL A 66 2.69 -4.74 -3.00
N ARG A 67 3.16 -5.54 -2.04
CA ARG A 67 3.45 -5.08 -0.67
C ARG A 67 4.52 -3.98 -0.65
N SER A 68 5.50 -4.03 -1.54
CA SER A 68 6.53 -2.98 -1.67
C SER A 68 5.95 -1.61 -2.05
N LEU A 69 4.82 -1.57 -2.79
CA LEU A 69 4.11 -0.32 -3.11
C LEU A 69 3.53 0.35 -1.86
N PHE A 70 3.29 -0.44 -0.81
CA PHE A 70 2.77 0.00 0.48
C PHE A 70 3.87 0.13 1.54
N GLY A 71 5.14 0.19 1.13
CA GLY A 71 6.27 0.46 2.02
C GLY A 71 6.87 -0.76 2.72
N TRP A 72 6.45 -1.99 2.36
CA TRP A 72 7.17 -3.17 2.82
C TRP A 72 8.57 -3.21 2.19
N PRO A 73 9.61 -3.63 2.95
CA PRO A 73 10.94 -3.86 2.37
C PRO A 73 10.89 -4.89 1.23
N LYS A 74 11.80 -4.76 0.27
CA LYS A 74 11.90 -5.73 -0.85
C LYS A 74 12.45 -7.08 -0.37
N GLU A 75 12.22 -8.12 -1.16
CA GLU A 75 12.83 -9.44 -0.97
C GLU A 75 14.37 -9.30 -0.83
N GLY A 76 14.97 -10.07 0.09
CA GLY A 76 16.40 -9.98 0.40
C GLY A 76 16.83 -8.82 1.31
N HIS A 77 15.91 -7.94 1.73
CA HIS A 77 16.25 -6.84 2.64
C HIS A 77 16.67 -7.36 4.04
N PRO A 78 17.69 -6.79 4.70
CA PRO A 78 18.19 -7.24 6.01
C PRO A 78 17.16 -7.25 7.15
N TYR A 79 16.04 -6.53 6.96
CA TYR A 79 14.89 -6.55 7.86
C TYR A 79 14.31 -7.96 8.05
N TYR A 80 14.36 -8.81 7.02
CA TYR A 80 13.79 -10.16 7.03
C TYR A 80 14.73 -11.16 7.72
N THR A 81 14.89 -10.95 9.03
CA THR A 81 15.52 -11.92 9.93
C THR A 81 14.55 -13.05 10.24
N GLU A 82 15.06 -14.18 10.77
CA GLU A 82 14.23 -15.28 11.25
C GLU A 82 13.19 -14.81 12.28
N THR A 83 13.60 -13.94 13.22
CA THR A 83 12.72 -13.35 14.22
C THR A 83 11.62 -12.50 13.58
N THR A 84 11.98 -11.64 12.64
CA THR A 84 11.01 -10.79 11.94
C THR A 84 10.02 -11.65 11.15
N LEU A 85 10.49 -12.65 10.41
CA LEU A 85 9.63 -13.54 9.63
C LEU A 85 8.69 -14.35 10.52
N LYS A 86 9.17 -14.83 11.67
CA LYS A 86 8.33 -15.50 12.68
C LYS A 86 7.24 -14.59 13.24
N ASN A 87 7.56 -13.32 13.50
CA ASN A 87 6.56 -12.35 13.96
C ASN A 87 5.54 -12.03 12.85
N ILE A 88 5.98 -11.95 11.60
CA ILE A 88 5.09 -11.76 10.44
C ILE A 88 4.16 -12.97 10.28
N SER A 89 4.66 -14.20 10.41
CA SER A 89 3.83 -15.40 10.28
C SER A 89 2.79 -15.52 11.40
N MET A 90 3.09 -15.02 12.60
CA MET A 90 2.08 -14.93 13.68
C MET A 90 0.98 -13.92 13.34
N ARG A 91 1.32 -12.81 12.69
CA ARG A 91 0.35 -11.76 12.33
C ARG A 91 -0.44 -12.09 11.07
N PHE A 92 0.16 -12.79 10.11
CA PHE A 92 -0.43 -13.15 8.82
C PHE A 92 -0.21 -14.66 8.57
N PRO A 93 -0.96 -15.53 9.26
CA PRO A 93 -0.73 -16.98 9.24
C PRO A 93 -0.87 -17.62 7.85
N ASN A 94 -1.66 -17.03 6.95
CA ASN A 94 -1.84 -17.56 5.59
C ASN A 94 -0.95 -16.87 4.55
N MET A 95 -0.02 -16.01 4.98
CA MET A 95 0.87 -15.29 4.06
C MET A 95 1.99 -16.22 3.58
N ASP A 96 2.19 -16.31 2.26
CA ASP A 96 3.41 -16.92 1.74
C ASP A 96 4.62 -16.01 2.04
N LEU A 97 5.52 -16.53 2.87
CA LEU A 97 6.75 -15.86 3.29
C LEU A 97 8.00 -16.44 2.63
N SER A 98 7.87 -17.50 1.84
CA SER A 98 8.98 -18.14 1.11
C SER A 98 9.82 -17.12 0.32
N PRO A 99 9.24 -16.12 -0.36
CA PRO A 99 10.03 -15.15 -1.14
C PRO A 99 10.93 -14.24 -0.28
N TYR A 100 10.62 -14.03 1.00
CA TYR A 100 11.42 -13.17 1.88
C TYR A 100 12.56 -13.91 2.58
N GLN A 101 12.61 -15.24 2.46
CA GLN A 101 13.68 -16.06 3.03
C GLN A 101 14.95 -16.05 2.18
N VAL A 102 14.89 -15.49 0.97
CA VAL A 102 16.06 -15.34 0.09
C VAL A 102 17.07 -14.42 0.79
N ARG A 103 18.18 -14.98 1.23
CA ARG A 103 19.36 -14.20 1.60
C ARG A 103 20.06 -13.78 0.32
N ILE A 104 20.27 -12.48 0.16
CA ILE A 104 21.22 -12.00 -0.84
C ILE A 104 22.59 -12.24 -0.23
N ASP A 105 23.22 -13.36 -0.59
CA ASP A 105 24.64 -13.56 -0.32
C ASP A 105 25.38 -12.43 -1.05
N THR A 106 26.03 -11.56 -0.27
CA THR A 106 26.84 -10.44 -0.75
C THR A 106 28.29 -10.83 -0.75
#